data_AF-K0SE37-F1
#
_entry.id   AF-K0SE37-F1
#
_cell.length_a   1.000
_cell.length_b   1.000
_cell.length_c   1.000
_cell.angle_alpha   90.00
_cell.angle_beta   90.00
_cell.angle_gamma   90.00
#
_symmetry.space_group_name_H-M   'P 1'
#
loop_
_entity.id
_entity.type
_entity.pdbx_description
1 polymer ?
#
loop_
_entity_poly.entity_id
_entity_poly.type
_entity_poly.pdbx_seq_one_letter_code
_entity_poly.pdbx_strand_id
1 'polypeptide(L)'
;MKGRLSTLIWFLLVGADGDRGAPFLVSAFTDNQIIVREAIVASAAVAQALEVSDDSTKTGRNKVPFIIERIGRGDDDQIEKIAAMCVDVFFNPSKNLEAGRQLSASKNTPAWRSLQLAYLRSAQIGDMRSRRAFKKDSKVELIIARRIDQKPPAELEEHCEVMGTNTTGIYNSEQLLLGESGDLVKGPIIGFCEVSERKFGLGKGYNDTKARPYISNLSVIESARESGIGSRLVDACEEAVLDWDAGHKEIALQVEEDNKSAIQFYKKRGYEYVFSDPTCKRYDASGFFLKESKVTKFAMTKRLPNQSRTGGEVIDPPSFVDRLRNSFFVQKTN
;
A
#
# COMPACT_ATOMS: atom_id res chain seq x y z
N MET A 1 -9.03 43.82 -17.16
CA MET A 1 -9.02 42.88 -18.30
C MET A 1 -8.38 41.58 -17.85
N LYS A 2 -9.20 40.54 -17.68
CA LYS A 2 -8.78 39.16 -17.41
C LYS A 2 -8.39 38.53 -18.74
N GLY A 3 -7.28 37.80 -18.80
CA GLY A 3 -7.03 36.92 -19.95
C GLY A 3 -5.59 36.51 -20.14
N ARG A 4 -5.38 35.19 -20.11
CA ARG A 4 -4.27 34.43 -20.71
C ARG A 4 -2.94 34.40 -19.95
N LEU A 5 -2.88 33.54 -18.93
CA LEU A 5 -1.61 32.99 -18.44
C LEU A 5 -1.70 31.49 -18.07
N SER A 6 -2.61 30.74 -18.70
CA SER A 6 -2.91 29.35 -18.32
C SER A 6 -2.61 28.30 -19.40
N THR A 7 -1.78 28.60 -20.40
CA THR A 7 -1.51 27.65 -21.51
C THR A 7 -0.03 27.38 -21.78
N LEU A 8 0.91 27.83 -20.93
CA LEU A 8 2.35 27.74 -21.23
C LEU A 8 3.17 26.70 -20.45
N ILE A 9 2.56 25.80 -19.67
CA ILE A 9 3.30 24.82 -18.84
C ILE A 9 3.22 23.36 -19.35
N TRP A 10 2.61 23.13 -20.52
CA TRP A 10 2.51 21.78 -21.09
C TRP A 10 3.56 21.42 -22.16
N PHE A 11 4.50 22.31 -22.47
CA PHE A 11 5.43 22.14 -23.60
C PHE A 11 6.90 21.87 -23.24
N LEU A 12 7.26 21.69 -21.97
CA LEU A 12 8.68 21.61 -21.54
C LEU A 12 9.25 20.20 -21.31
N LEU A 13 8.63 19.15 -21.87
CA LEU A 13 9.12 17.78 -21.78
C LEU A 13 9.00 17.00 -23.11
N VAL A 14 9.25 17.68 -24.23
CA VAL A 14 9.52 17.03 -25.52
C VAL A 14 10.83 17.60 -26.06
N GLY A 15 11.84 16.74 -26.14
CA GLY A 15 13.15 17.10 -26.67
C GLY A 15 13.03 17.61 -28.10
N ALA A 16 13.77 18.69 -28.37
CA ALA A 16 14.04 19.13 -29.72
C ALA A 16 14.97 18.11 -30.38
N ASP A 17 14.42 17.33 -31.31
CA ASP A 17 15.13 16.86 -32.50
C ASP A 17 14.14 16.74 -33.65
N GLY A 18 14.56 17.27 -34.80
CA GLY A 18 13.71 17.79 -35.86
C GLY A 18 13.02 16.79 -36.80
N ASP A 19 12.09 17.37 -37.56
CA ASP A 19 11.55 16.93 -38.85
C ASP A 19 10.88 15.53 -38.93
N ARG A 20 9.56 15.51 -38.68
CA ARG A 20 8.52 15.30 -39.71
C ARG A 20 7.13 15.24 -39.07
N GLY A 21 6.13 15.72 -39.81
CA GLY A 21 4.85 16.20 -39.30
C GLY A 21 3.95 15.19 -38.58
N ALA A 22 3.19 15.73 -37.63
CA ALA A 22 2.07 15.04 -36.99
C ALA A 22 0.88 14.91 -37.96
N PRO A 23 0.09 13.84 -37.78
CA PRO A 23 -1.32 14.09 -37.52
C PRO A 23 -1.86 13.32 -36.31
N PHE A 24 -2.72 14.00 -35.57
CA PHE A 24 -3.83 13.47 -34.75
C PHE A 24 -3.54 12.33 -33.75
N LEU A 25 -3.43 12.74 -32.47
CA LEU A 25 -3.55 11.89 -31.30
C LEU A 25 -4.95 11.24 -31.21
N VAL A 26 -5.06 10.02 -31.71
CA VAL A 26 -5.74 8.94 -30.98
C VAL A 26 -4.64 7.93 -30.68
N SER A 27 -3.90 8.15 -29.60
CA SER A 27 -2.88 7.22 -29.14
C SER A 27 -3.59 5.96 -28.66
N ALA A 28 -3.54 4.91 -29.48
CA ALA A 28 -3.75 3.55 -29.03
C ALA A 28 -2.82 3.30 -27.83
N PHE A 29 -3.42 2.91 -26.70
CA PHE A 29 -2.72 2.53 -25.49
C PHE A 29 -1.86 1.29 -25.78
N THR A 30 -0.62 1.51 -26.21
CA THR A 30 0.36 0.46 -26.48
C THR A 30 1.11 0.09 -25.19
N ASP A 31 1.63 -1.14 -25.15
CA ASP A 31 2.24 -1.82 -24.00
C ASP A 31 3.35 -1.04 -23.24
N ASN A 32 3.84 0.07 -23.78
CA ASN A 32 4.84 0.92 -23.10
C ASN A 32 4.31 1.64 -21.85
N GLN A 33 2.99 1.79 -21.66
CA GLN A 33 2.45 2.26 -20.37
C GLN A 33 2.59 1.22 -19.24
N ILE A 34 2.79 -0.06 -19.56
CA ILE A 34 3.00 -1.12 -18.55
C ILE A 34 4.31 -0.85 -17.79
N ILE A 35 5.32 -0.28 -18.44
CA ILE A 35 6.66 -0.07 -17.87
C ILE A 35 6.65 0.99 -16.76
N VAL A 36 5.93 2.11 -16.94
CA VAL A 36 5.79 3.14 -15.88
C VAL A 36 4.95 2.61 -14.71
N ARG A 37 3.97 1.74 -14.99
CA ARG A 37 3.10 1.13 -13.97
C ARG A 37 3.88 0.21 -13.02
N GLU A 38 4.82 -0.58 -13.52
CA GLU A 38 5.61 -1.47 -12.66
C GLU A 38 6.71 -0.75 -11.88
N ALA A 39 7.23 0.36 -12.42
CA ALA A 39 8.32 1.13 -11.80
C ALA A 39 7.88 2.00 -10.60
N ILE A 40 6.58 2.33 -10.47
CA ILE A 40 6.01 3.05 -9.30
C ILE A 40 5.47 2.06 -8.24
N VAL A 41 4.98 0.89 -8.67
CA VAL A 41 4.15 -0.01 -7.83
C VAL A 41 4.94 -0.99 -6.95
N ALA A 42 6.26 -1.01 -7.05
CA ALA A 42 7.03 -2.01 -6.31
C ALA A 42 8.33 -1.45 -5.81
N SER A 43 8.31 -0.99 -4.56
CA SER A 43 9.17 -1.48 -3.47
C SER A 43 9.34 -0.50 -2.33
N ALA A 44 9.50 -1.06 -1.12
CA ALA A 44 10.27 -0.52 0.01
C ALA A 44 9.55 0.06 1.25
N ALA A 45 8.22 0.03 1.36
CA ALA A 45 7.59 0.64 2.55
C ALA A 45 7.59 -0.27 3.79
N VAL A 46 7.84 -1.58 3.63
CA VAL A 46 8.07 -2.48 4.76
C VAL A 46 9.54 -2.39 5.25
N ALA A 47 10.46 -1.78 4.46
CA ALA A 47 11.90 -1.80 4.75
C ALA A 47 12.30 -1.07 6.03
N GLN A 48 11.63 0.03 6.32
CA GLN A 48 11.97 0.90 7.45
C GLN A 48 11.03 0.70 8.64
N ALA A 49 10.29 -0.43 8.67
CA ALA A 49 9.27 -0.72 9.68
C ALA A 49 9.68 -1.78 10.72
N LEU A 50 10.87 -2.37 10.61
CA LEU A 50 11.33 -3.42 11.51
C LEU A 50 12.82 -3.31 11.86
N GLU A 51 13.36 -2.10 12.04
CA GLU A 51 14.56 -1.99 12.88
C GLU A 51 14.12 -2.26 14.32
N VAL A 52 13.99 -3.56 14.63
CA VAL A 52 13.68 -4.10 15.94
C VAL A 52 14.83 -3.70 16.86
N SER A 53 14.68 -2.56 17.52
CA SER A 53 15.36 -2.33 18.78
C SER A 53 14.79 -3.34 19.78
N ASP A 54 15.58 -4.33 20.15
CA ASP A 54 15.23 -5.45 21.05
C ASP A 54 15.02 -5.00 22.52
N ASP A 55 14.71 -3.72 22.74
CA ASP A 55 14.41 -3.14 24.06
C ASP A 55 12.94 -3.43 24.42
N SER A 56 12.67 -4.71 24.68
CA SER A 56 11.37 -5.26 25.10
C SER A 56 10.75 -4.60 26.34
N THR A 57 11.47 -3.70 27.02
CA THR A 57 11.04 -3.02 28.25
C THR A 57 10.35 -1.65 28.03
N LYS A 58 10.33 -1.09 26.81
CA LYS A 58 9.65 0.18 26.48
C LYS A 58 8.33 0.05 25.69
N THR A 59 7.82 -1.18 25.54
CA THR A 59 6.84 -1.62 24.53
C THR A 59 5.39 -1.07 24.63
N GLY A 60 5.11 -0.11 25.50
CA GLY A 60 3.75 0.38 25.74
C GLY A 60 3.36 1.72 25.08
N ARG A 61 4.31 2.55 24.62
CA ARG A 61 4.05 4.00 24.64
C ARG A 61 3.57 4.69 23.36
N ASN A 62 3.56 4.09 22.18
CA ASN A 62 3.13 4.82 20.97
C ASN A 62 2.46 3.92 19.92
N LYS A 63 1.51 3.07 20.33
CA LYS A 63 0.68 2.40 19.33
C LYS A 63 -0.41 3.35 18.87
N VAL A 64 -0.60 3.45 17.55
CA VAL A 64 -1.68 4.26 16.98
C VAL A 64 -2.97 3.42 17.00
N PRO A 65 -4.09 3.93 17.52
CA PRO A 65 -5.39 3.28 17.36
C PRO A 65 -5.87 3.41 15.91
N PHE A 66 -6.36 2.32 15.32
CA PHE A 66 -6.74 2.29 13.91
C PHE A 66 -7.83 1.27 13.60
N ILE A 67 -8.47 1.43 12.44
CA ILE A 67 -9.38 0.45 11.83
C ILE A 67 -8.87 0.02 10.47
N ILE A 68 -9.26 -1.18 10.03
CA ILE A 68 -9.03 -1.67 8.67
C ILE A 68 -10.33 -1.58 7.88
N GLU A 69 -10.27 -1.00 6.69
CA GLU A 69 -11.41 -0.87 5.79
C GLU A 69 -11.08 -1.47 4.42
N ARG A 70 -12.02 -2.26 3.90
CA ARG A 70 -12.03 -2.78 2.53
C ARG A 70 -12.88 -1.85 1.69
N ILE A 71 -12.27 -1.08 0.80
CA ILE A 71 -12.95 -0.03 0.02
C ILE A 71 -13.19 -0.46 -1.44
N GLY A 72 -13.02 -1.74 -1.77
CA GLY A 72 -13.19 -2.26 -3.12
C GLY A 72 -12.20 -1.61 -4.08
N ARG A 73 -12.68 -0.75 -4.96
CA ARG A 73 -11.84 0.01 -5.92
C ARG A 73 -11.55 1.44 -5.47
N GLY A 74 -12.13 1.86 -4.35
CA GLY A 74 -12.11 3.24 -3.87
C GLY A 74 -12.90 4.22 -4.75
N ASP A 75 -13.32 5.32 -4.15
CA ASP A 75 -13.75 6.52 -4.87
C ASP A 75 -12.54 7.41 -5.24
N ASP A 76 -12.79 8.52 -5.94
CA ASP A 76 -11.73 9.41 -6.40
C ASP A 76 -11.00 10.13 -5.27
N ASP A 77 -11.69 10.48 -4.18
CA ASP A 77 -11.09 11.12 -3.00
C ASP A 77 -10.17 10.15 -2.26
N GLN A 78 -10.63 8.90 -2.07
CA GLN A 78 -9.84 7.83 -1.48
C GLN A 78 -8.59 7.51 -2.31
N ILE A 79 -8.72 7.42 -3.65
CA ILE A 79 -7.60 7.20 -4.56
C ILE A 79 -6.57 8.34 -4.43
N GLU A 80 -7.01 9.59 -4.40
CA GLU A 80 -6.10 10.74 -4.23
C GLU A 80 -5.36 10.70 -2.89
N LYS A 81 -6.06 10.40 -1.79
CA LYS A 81 -5.48 10.26 -0.46
C LYS A 81 -4.47 9.10 -0.38
N ILE A 82 -4.80 7.94 -0.97
CA ILE A 82 -3.90 6.78 -1.05
C ILE A 82 -2.64 7.12 -1.84
N ALA A 83 -2.77 7.75 -3.02
CA ALA A 83 -1.64 8.11 -3.85
C ALA A 83 -0.72 9.13 -3.16
N ALA A 84 -1.30 10.12 -2.48
CA ALA A 84 -0.54 11.09 -1.69
C ALA A 84 0.26 10.40 -0.58
N MET A 85 -0.41 9.54 0.21
CA MET A 85 0.23 8.79 1.30
C MET A 85 1.36 7.89 0.80
N CYS A 86 1.13 7.11 -0.26
CA CYS A 86 2.16 6.22 -0.81
C CYS A 86 3.39 7.02 -1.24
N VAL A 87 3.21 8.09 -2.02
CA VAL A 87 4.32 8.92 -2.49
C VAL A 87 5.09 9.53 -1.32
N ASP A 88 4.40 9.96 -0.27
CA ASP A 88 5.07 10.52 0.91
C ASP A 88 5.86 9.45 1.70
N VAL A 89 5.32 8.25 1.85
CA VAL A 89 6.04 7.12 2.47
C VAL A 89 7.31 6.75 1.72
N PHE A 90 7.27 6.71 0.39
CA PHE A 90 8.40 6.28 -0.43
C PHE A 90 9.45 7.36 -0.65
N PHE A 91 9.02 8.60 -0.86
CA PHE A 91 9.91 9.66 -1.34
C PHE A 91 10.14 10.78 -0.33
N ASN A 92 9.53 10.76 0.86
CA ASN A 92 9.75 11.75 1.92
C ASN A 92 9.96 11.12 3.31
N PRO A 93 10.92 10.19 3.50
CA PRO A 93 11.11 9.51 4.78
C PRO A 93 11.35 10.51 5.93
N SER A 94 12.17 11.54 5.71
CA SER A 94 12.54 12.52 6.75
C SER A 94 11.38 13.35 7.31
N LYS A 95 10.24 13.46 6.60
CA LYS A 95 9.09 14.25 7.08
C LYS A 95 8.21 13.48 8.06
N ASN A 96 8.27 12.15 8.06
CA ASN A 96 7.31 11.37 8.83
C ASN A 96 7.61 11.36 10.34
N LEU A 97 8.80 11.80 10.76
CA LEU A 97 9.18 11.99 12.16
C LEU A 97 8.37 13.12 12.84
N GLU A 98 7.81 14.08 12.08
CA GLU A 98 7.05 15.22 12.64
C GLU A 98 5.52 15.13 12.42
N ALA A 99 5.02 13.99 11.93
CA ALA A 99 3.68 13.79 11.35
C ALA A 99 2.47 13.86 12.32
N GLY A 100 2.64 14.48 13.50
CA GLY A 100 1.52 14.80 14.39
C GLY A 100 0.79 16.10 14.03
N ARG A 101 1.38 16.97 13.19
CA ARG A 101 0.75 18.22 12.72
C ARG A 101 0.46 18.12 11.23
N GLN A 102 -0.73 18.58 10.84
CA GLN A 102 -1.28 18.63 9.47
C GLN A 102 -0.21 18.71 8.37
N LEU A 103 -0.44 17.97 7.27
CA LEU A 103 0.29 17.87 5.98
C LEU A 103 0.59 19.22 5.27
N SER A 104 0.54 20.35 5.97
CA SER A 104 1.02 21.65 5.52
C SER A 104 2.42 21.51 4.91
N ALA A 105 2.56 22.03 3.68
CA ALA A 105 3.76 21.91 2.88
C ALA A 105 5.00 22.31 3.70
N SER A 106 5.83 21.33 4.08
CA SER A 106 7.11 21.60 4.73
C SER A 106 7.89 22.59 3.85
N LYS A 107 8.18 23.75 4.43
CA LYS A 107 8.73 24.95 3.76
C LYS A 107 10.08 24.72 3.07
N ASN A 108 10.68 23.53 3.22
CA ASN A 108 12.03 23.23 2.75
C ASN A 108 12.08 22.21 1.60
N THR A 109 10.96 21.83 0.99
CA THR A 109 11.02 20.96 -0.20
C THR A 109 11.37 21.80 -1.43
N PRO A 110 12.51 21.55 -2.10
CA PRO A 110 12.87 22.30 -3.30
C PRO A 110 11.76 22.19 -4.36
N ALA A 111 11.50 23.28 -5.09
CA ALA A 111 10.40 23.33 -6.07
C ALA A 111 10.47 22.20 -7.12
N TRP A 112 11.68 21.84 -7.56
CA TRP A 112 11.88 20.74 -8.51
C TRP A 112 11.46 19.38 -7.94
N ARG A 113 11.71 19.12 -6.64
CA ARG A 113 11.30 17.88 -5.97
C ARG A 113 9.78 17.84 -5.82
N SER A 114 9.17 18.96 -5.46
CA SER A 114 7.70 19.07 -5.41
C SER A 114 7.05 18.74 -6.76
N LEU A 115 7.66 19.16 -7.88
CA LEU A 115 7.20 18.81 -9.22
C LEU A 115 7.33 17.31 -9.52
N GLN A 116 8.46 16.68 -9.16
CA GLN A 116 8.64 15.23 -9.31
C GLN A 116 7.60 14.44 -8.50
N LEU A 117 7.36 14.83 -7.25
CA LEU A 117 6.36 14.17 -6.40
C LEU A 117 4.94 14.34 -6.95
N ALA A 118 4.60 15.52 -7.46
CA ALA A 118 3.32 15.76 -8.11
C ALA A 118 3.13 14.89 -9.36
N TYR A 119 4.19 14.69 -10.15
CA TYR A 119 4.19 13.77 -11.29
C TYR A 119 3.92 12.32 -10.84
N LEU A 120 4.66 11.82 -9.85
CA LEU A 120 4.50 10.47 -9.32
C LEU A 120 3.09 10.23 -8.76
N ARG A 121 2.52 11.21 -8.04
CA ARG A 121 1.14 11.15 -7.55
C ARG A 121 0.14 11.05 -8.70
N SER A 122 0.30 11.91 -9.72
CA SER A 122 -0.58 11.91 -10.90
C SER A 122 -0.52 10.58 -11.66
N ALA A 123 0.67 10.00 -11.79
CA ALA A 123 0.85 8.69 -12.40
C ALA A 123 0.17 7.56 -11.61
N GLN A 124 0.32 7.55 -10.27
CA GLN A 124 -0.34 6.57 -9.40
C GLN A 124 -1.88 6.69 -9.45
N ILE A 125 -2.41 7.92 -9.41
CA ILE A 125 -3.85 8.20 -9.55
C ILE A 125 -4.34 7.70 -10.91
N GLY A 126 -3.62 7.99 -11.98
CA GLY A 126 -3.94 7.55 -13.34
C GLY A 126 -4.01 6.03 -13.46
N ASP A 127 -3.07 5.31 -12.85
CA ASP A 127 -3.07 3.84 -12.85
C ASP A 127 -4.28 3.26 -12.08
N MET A 128 -4.57 3.76 -10.87
CA MET A 128 -5.73 3.31 -10.08
C MET A 128 -7.06 3.60 -10.79
N ARG A 129 -7.22 4.81 -11.35
CA ARG A 129 -8.40 5.20 -12.14
C ARG A 129 -8.54 4.34 -13.41
N SER A 130 -7.44 4.08 -14.12
CA SER A 130 -7.44 3.22 -15.31
C SER A 130 -7.93 1.81 -14.98
N ARG A 131 -7.49 1.24 -13.85
CA ARG A 131 -7.94 -0.09 -13.41
C ARG A 131 -9.41 -0.11 -13.04
N ARG A 132 -9.91 0.94 -12.38
CA ARG A 132 -11.33 1.13 -12.08
C ARG A 132 -12.19 1.23 -13.35
N ALA A 133 -11.71 1.94 -14.38
CA ALA A 133 -12.46 2.17 -15.62
C ALA A 133 -12.46 0.96 -16.58
N PHE A 134 -11.30 0.33 -16.79
CA PHE A 134 -11.12 -0.61 -17.91
C PHE A 134 -11.08 -2.09 -17.53
N LYS A 135 -10.86 -2.44 -16.27
CA LYS A 135 -10.74 -3.85 -15.84
C LYS A 135 -11.86 -4.24 -14.90
N LYS A 136 -13.11 -4.13 -15.34
CA LYS A 136 -14.29 -4.42 -14.48
C LYS A 136 -14.30 -5.87 -13.98
N ASP A 137 -13.84 -6.81 -14.79
CA ASP A 137 -13.86 -8.24 -14.46
C ASP A 137 -12.67 -8.68 -13.60
N SER A 138 -11.60 -7.89 -13.50
CA SER A 138 -10.46 -8.24 -12.66
C SER A 138 -10.82 -8.02 -11.20
N LYS A 139 -10.54 -9.00 -10.34
CA LYS A 139 -10.71 -8.85 -8.90
C LYS A 139 -9.61 -7.94 -8.37
N VAL A 140 -10.02 -6.83 -7.75
CA VAL A 140 -9.13 -5.82 -7.17
C VAL A 140 -9.79 -5.34 -5.90
N GLU A 141 -9.04 -5.39 -4.80
CA GLU A 141 -9.43 -4.87 -3.50
C GLU A 141 -8.35 -3.91 -2.99
N LEU A 142 -8.77 -2.69 -2.69
CA LEU A 142 -7.99 -1.68 -2.00
C LEU A 142 -8.36 -1.79 -0.51
N ILE A 143 -7.33 -1.94 0.33
CA ILE A 143 -7.49 -2.07 1.78
C ILE A 143 -6.69 -0.97 2.45
N ILE A 144 -7.35 -0.20 3.31
CA ILE A 144 -6.74 0.93 4.00
C ILE A 144 -6.77 0.74 5.51
N ALA A 145 -5.79 1.34 6.17
CA ALA A 145 -5.80 1.54 7.61
C ALA A 145 -6.06 3.02 7.89
N ARG A 146 -7.10 3.32 8.66
CA ARG A 146 -7.40 4.68 9.11
C ARG A 146 -7.08 4.83 10.58
N ARG A 147 -6.41 5.93 10.91
CA ARG A 147 -6.23 6.34 12.30
C ARG A 147 -7.58 6.60 12.93
N ILE A 148 -7.75 6.26 14.21
CA ILE A 148 -8.85 6.73 15.02
C ILE A 148 -8.32 7.81 15.95
N ASP A 149 -9.01 8.95 15.99
CA ASP A 149 -8.72 10.02 16.94
C ASP A 149 -9.93 10.18 17.87
N GLN A 150 -9.67 10.61 19.10
CA GLN A 150 -10.70 11.01 20.05
C GLN A 150 -10.69 12.53 20.10
N LYS A 151 -11.82 13.16 19.79
CA LYS A 151 -11.94 14.62 19.79
C LYS A 151 -13.06 15.08 20.71
N PRO A 152 -12.86 16.17 21.48
CA PRO A 152 -13.96 16.78 22.22
C PRO A 152 -14.98 17.34 21.22
N PRO A 153 -16.29 17.41 21.57
CA PRO A 153 -17.34 17.91 20.69
C PRO A 153 -17.06 19.31 20.11
N ALA A 154 -16.34 20.15 20.85
CA ALA A 154 -15.96 21.49 20.43
C ALA A 154 -14.92 21.54 19.28
N GLU A 155 -14.19 20.44 19.03
CA GLU A 155 -13.17 20.33 17.98
C GLU A 155 -13.63 19.48 16.78
N LEU A 156 -14.91 19.07 16.77
CA LEU A 156 -15.47 18.34 15.65
C LEU A 156 -15.71 19.29 14.47
N GLU A 157 -14.92 19.12 13.43
CA GLU A 157 -15.13 19.82 12.15
C GLU A 157 -16.28 19.15 11.40
N GLU A 158 -17.03 19.91 10.59
CA GLU A 158 -18.24 19.46 9.87
C GLU A 158 -18.01 18.23 8.96
N HIS A 159 -16.76 18.00 8.55
CA HIS A 159 -16.38 16.91 7.66
C HIS A 159 -15.77 15.69 8.39
N CYS A 160 -15.76 15.67 9.72
CA CYS A 160 -15.31 14.51 10.49
C CYS A 160 -16.36 13.38 10.42
N GLU A 161 -15.93 12.17 10.04
CA GLU A 161 -16.77 10.98 10.12
C GLU A 161 -16.77 10.43 11.56
N VAL A 162 -17.83 10.73 12.30
CA VAL A 162 -18.01 10.33 13.70
C VAL A 162 -18.44 8.86 13.79
N MET A 163 -17.70 8.06 14.56
CA MET A 163 -18.00 6.64 14.82
C MET A 163 -18.81 6.42 16.12
N GLY A 164 -19.05 7.49 16.89
CA GLY A 164 -19.67 7.42 18.21
C GLY A 164 -18.70 6.87 19.26
N THR A 165 -19.20 6.04 20.17
CA THR A 165 -18.42 5.45 21.29
C THR A 165 -18.05 3.98 21.07
N ASN A 166 -18.41 3.39 19.93
CA ASN A 166 -18.19 1.97 19.67
C ASN A 166 -16.72 1.71 19.33
N THR A 167 -16.04 0.95 20.19
CA THR A 167 -14.64 0.53 19.99
C THR A 167 -14.49 -0.81 19.26
N THR A 168 -15.60 -1.46 18.90
CA THR A 168 -15.57 -2.75 18.19
C THR A 168 -14.87 -2.60 16.85
N GLY A 169 -13.83 -3.41 16.62
CA GLY A 169 -13.03 -3.38 15.40
C GLY A 169 -11.90 -2.34 15.41
N ILE A 170 -11.75 -1.54 16.46
CA ILE A 170 -10.61 -0.66 16.65
C ILE A 170 -9.44 -1.46 17.22
N TYR A 171 -8.34 -1.49 16.47
CA TYR A 171 -7.07 -2.04 16.93
C TYR A 171 -6.36 -1.02 17.83
N ASN A 172 -5.68 -1.51 18.86
CA ASN A 172 -4.99 -0.70 19.86
C ASN A 172 -5.92 0.29 20.58
N SER A 173 -7.18 -0.09 20.82
CA SER A 173 -8.19 0.78 21.45
C SER A 173 -7.82 1.18 22.88
N GLU A 174 -6.94 0.44 23.55
CA GLU A 174 -6.41 0.77 24.88
C GLU A 174 -5.60 2.08 24.90
N GLN A 175 -5.20 2.59 23.74
CA GLN A 175 -4.50 3.88 23.58
C GLN A 175 -5.45 5.07 23.54
N LEU A 176 -6.76 4.82 23.44
CA LEU A 176 -7.80 5.86 23.53
C LEU A 176 -8.04 6.18 25.02
N LEU A 177 -8.15 7.47 25.34
CA LEU A 177 -8.33 7.94 26.71
C LEU A 177 -9.79 7.70 27.13
N LEU A 178 -10.05 6.52 27.69
CA LEU A 178 -11.38 6.08 28.14
C LEU A 178 -12.06 6.99 29.20
N GLY A 179 -11.36 8.02 29.70
CA GLY A 179 -11.88 8.96 30.70
C GLY A 179 -12.34 10.32 30.16
N GLU A 180 -12.03 10.66 28.91
CA GLU A 180 -12.42 11.95 28.32
C GLU A 180 -13.71 11.81 27.51
N SER A 181 -14.68 12.69 27.73
CA SER A 181 -15.94 12.75 26.98
C SER A 181 -15.69 13.29 25.57
N GLY A 182 -15.08 12.48 24.72
CA GLY A 182 -14.83 12.76 23.30
C GLY A 182 -15.44 11.71 22.40
N ASP A 183 -15.89 12.15 21.22
CA ASP A 183 -16.37 11.25 20.18
C ASP A 183 -15.17 10.65 19.42
N LEU A 184 -15.30 9.38 19.01
CA LEU A 184 -14.32 8.75 18.14
C LEU A 184 -14.56 9.19 16.71
N VAL A 185 -13.52 9.67 16.05
CA VAL A 185 -13.56 10.13 14.65
C VAL A 185 -12.57 9.35 13.80
N LYS A 186 -12.96 9.09 12.55
CA LYS A 186 -12.02 8.54 11.56
C LYS A 186 -11.04 9.63 11.13
N GLY A 187 -9.78 9.39 11.43
CA GLY A 187 -8.66 10.22 11.03
C GLY A 187 -8.14 9.90 9.62
N PRO A 188 -6.90 10.33 9.31
CA PRO A 188 -6.30 10.12 7.99
C PRO A 188 -6.00 8.65 7.69
N ILE A 189 -5.76 8.36 6.41
CA ILE A 189 -5.22 7.07 5.95
C ILE A 189 -3.75 7.00 6.38
N ILE A 190 -3.44 6.01 7.20
CA ILE A 190 -2.09 5.77 7.76
C ILE A 190 -1.44 4.48 7.24
N GLY A 191 -2.19 3.69 6.48
CA GLY A 191 -1.68 2.53 5.78
C GLY A 191 -2.56 2.13 4.61
N PHE A 192 -1.98 1.41 3.66
CA PHE A 192 -2.62 0.95 2.43
C PHE A 192 -2.01 -0.37 1.99
N CYS A 193 -2.84 -1.24 1.44
CA CYS A 193 -2.41 -2.45 0.77
C CYS A 193 -3.39 -2.73 -0.37
N GLU A 194 -2.87 -3.23 -1.47
CA GLU A 194 -3.68 -3.63 -2.62
C GLU A 194 -3.52 -5.12 -2.85
N VAL A 195 -4.62 -5.81 -3.08
CA VAL A 195 -4.60 -7.16 -3.65
C VAL A 195 -5.38 -7.18 -4.96
N SER A 196 -4.77 -7.73 -6.00
CA SER A 196 -5.39 -7.85 -7.32
C SER A 196 -5.09 -9.19 -7.97
N GLU A 197 -5.99 -9.66 -8.81
CA GLU A 197 -5.76 -10.83 -9.65
C GLU A 197 -4.89 -10.43 -10.86
N ARG A 198 -3.72 -11.05 -11.01
CA ARG A 198 -2.78 -10.75 -12.09
C ARG A 198 -2.31 -12.04 -12.76
N LYS A 199 -2.12 -11.97 -14.08
CA LYS A 199 -1.37 -13.01 -14.81
C LYS A 199 0.10 -12.78 -14.50
N PHE A 200 0.56 -13.38 -13.42
CA PHE A 200 1.92 -13.23 -12.93
C PHE A 200 2.75 -14.43 -13.38
N GLY A 201 3.69 -14.20 -14.29
CA GLY A 201 4.62 -15.24 -14.74
C GLY A 201 5.68 -15.48 -13.67
N LEU A 202 5.76 -16.70 -13.13
CA LEU A 202 6.77 -17.07 -12.13
C LEU A 202 8.14 -17.43 -12.79
N GLY A 203 8.53 -16.69 -13.84
CA GLY A 203 9.77 -16.90 -14.59
C GLY A 203 9.72 -17.98 -15.69
N LYS A 204 10.86 -18.20 -16.35
CA LYS A 204 11.02 -19.20 -17.43
C LYS A 204 10.82 -20.61 -16.86
N GLY A 205 9.66 -21.20 -17.11
CA GLY A 205 9.26 -22.53 -16.62
C GLY A 205 7.82 -22.60 -16.12
N TYR A 206 7.25 -21.45 -15.74
CA TYR A 206 5.83 -21.33 -15.42
C TYR A 206 5.07 -20.81 -16.65
N ASN A 207 4.66 -21.71 -17.54
CA ASN A 207 3.73 -21.41 -18.64
C ASN A 207 2.27 -21.26 -18.15
N ASP A 208 2.08 -20.96 -16.87
CA ASP A 208 0.74 -20.86 -16.31
C ASP A 208 0.14 -19.50 -16.64
N THR A 209 -0.87 -19.52 -17.51
CA THR A 209 -1.65 -18.34 -17.89
C THR A 209 -2.73 -18.00 -16.86
N LYS A 210 -2.87 -18.80 -15.80
CA LYS A 210 -3.82 -18.57 -14.72
C LYS A 210 -3.48 -17.29 -13.97
N ALA A 211 -4.51 -16.47 -13.78
CA ALA A 211 -4.40 -15.32 -12.93
C ALA A 211 -4.30 -15.77 -11.46
N ARG A 212 -3.49 -15.05 -10.69
CA ARG A 212 -3.19 -15.34 -9.29
C ARG A 212 -3.42 -14.08 -8.46
N PRO A 213 -3.88 -14.21 -7.22
CA PRO A 213 -3.92 -13.10 -6.29
C PRO A 213 -2.51 -12.59 -6.01
N TYR A 214 -2.34 -11.28 -6.11
CA TYR A 214 -1.06 -10.61 -6.00
C TYR A 214 -1.19 -9.41 -5.06
N ILE A 215 -0.44 -9.43 -3.96
CA ILE A 215 -0.31 -8.28 -3.06
C ILE A 215 0.68 -7.28 -3.66
N SER A 216 0.26 -6.02 -3.72
CA SER A 216 1.08 -4.90 -4.15
C SER A 216 0.88 -3.68 -3.25
N ASN A 217 1.78 -2.71 -3.35
CA ASN A 217 1.65 -1.39 -2.72
C ASN A 217 1.47 -1.36 -1.18
N LEU A 218 1.84 -2.42 -0.44
CA LEU A 218 1.79 -2.39 1.03
C LEU A 218 2.65 -1.24 1.58
N SER A 219 2.00 -0.26 2.22
CA SER A 219 2.63 0.96 2.73
C SER A 219 2.02 1.37 4.07
N VAL A 220 2.87 1.78 5.02
CA VAL A 220 2.47 2.28 6.34
C VAL A 220 3.31 3.51 6.66
N ILE A 221 2.67 4.59 7.10
CA ILE A 221 3.37 5.82 7.50
C ILE A 221 4.28 5.55 8.69
N GLU A 222 5.42 6.23 8.74
CA GLU A 222 6.47 5.93 9.73
C GLU A 222 5.99 6.01 11.17
N SER A 223 5.25 7.06 11.51
CA SER A 223 4.70 7.29 12.85
C SER A 223 3.67 6.25 13.31
N ALA A 224 3.18 5.41 12.39
CA ALA A 224 2.24 4.33 12.69
C ALA A 224 2.82 2.93 12.46
N ARG A 225 4.11 2.83 12.11
CA ARG A 225 4.83 1.55 12.07
C ARG A 225 4.88 0.94 13.46
N GLU A 226 5.14 -0.37 13.51
CA GLU A 226 5.17 -1.16 14.75
C GLU A 226 3.84 -1.22 15.54
N SER A 227 2.80 -0.53 15.07
CA SER A 227 1.44 -0.61 15.64
C SER A 227 0.64 -1.84 15.17
N GLY A 228 1.27 -2.74 14.39
CA GLY A 228 0.63 -3.94 13.84
C GLY A 228 -0.17 -3.72 12.55
N ILE A 229 -0.21 -2.49 12.02
CA ILE A 229 -0.98 -2.12 10.82
C ILE A 229 -0.62 -2.98 9.60
N GLY A 230 0.68 -3.13 9.31
CA GLY A 230 1.14 -3.92 8.16
C GLY A 230 0.66 -5.37 8.20
N SER A 231 0.69 -6.00 9.37
CA SER A 231 0.16 -7.35 9.56
C SER A 231 -1.34 -7.42 9.29
N ARG A 232 -2.11 -6.47 9.83
CA ARG A 232 -3.57 -6.43 9.65
C ARG A 232 -4.00 -6.16 8.22
N LEU A 233 -3.25 -5.32 7.50
CA LEU A 233 -3.48 -5.09 6.07
C LEU A 233 -3.25 -6.37 5.24
N VAL A 234 -2.20 -7.14 5.54
CA VAL A 234 -1.95 -8.41 4.86
C VAL A 234 -2.98 -9.47 5.23
N ASP A 235 -3.39 -9.56 6.51
CA ASP A 235 -4.49 -10.43 6.94
C ASP A 235 -5.77 -10.14 6.12
N ALA A 236 -6.14 -8.86 6.01
CA ALA A 236 -7.30 -8.43 5.24
C ALA A 236 -7.18 -8.70 3.73
N CYS A 237 -5.97 -8.63 3.16
CA CYS A 237 -5.75 -9.06 1.77
C CYS A 237 -5.97 -10.55 1.59
N GLU A 238 -5.47 -11.38 2.50
CA GLU A 238 -5.65 -12.84 2.47
C GLU A 238 -7.13 -13.20 2.61
N GLU A 239 -7.86 -12.54 3.52
CA GLU A 239 -9.31 -12.70 3.69
C GLU A 239 -10.08 -12.27 2.44
N ALA A 240 -9.75 -11.12 1.84
CA ALA A 240 -10.40 -10.64 0.63
C ALA A 240 -10.26 -11.65 -0.54
N VAL A 241 -9.11 -12.32 -0.64
CA VAL A 241 -8.88 -13.34 -1.67
C VAL A 241 -9.67 -14.61 -1.42
N LEU A 242 -9.85 -15.01 -0.17
CA LEU A 242 -10.71 -16.14 0.19
C LEU A 242 -12.19 -15.86 -0.17
N ASP A 243 -12.63 -14.61 -0.05
CA ASP A 243 -14.00 -14.19 -0.40
C ASP A 243 -14.26 -14.14 -1.91
N TRP A 244 -13.22 -14.14 -2.75
CA TRP A 244 -13.37 -14.05 -4.20
C TRP A 244 -14.06 -15.27 -4.83
N ASP A 245 -14.18 -16.42 -4.13
CA ASP A 245 -14.73 -17.69 -4.66
C ASP A 245 -14.11 -18.13 -6.01
N ALA A 246 -12.83 -17.82 -6.23
CA ALA A 246 -12.09 -18.22 -7.43
C ALA A 246 -11.27 -19.51 -7.26
N GLY A 247 -11.39 -20.18 -6.11
CA GLY A 247 -10.60 -21.38 -5.80
C GLY A 247 -9.09 -21.13 -5.75
N HIS A 248 -8.68 -19.89 -5.44
CA HIS A 248 -7.27 -19.56 -5.28
C HIS A 248 -6.71 -20.29 -4.05
N LYS A 249 -5.59 -20.99 -4.25
CA LYS A 249 -4.91 -21.78 -3.21
C LYS A 249 -3.67 -21.09 -2.64
N GLU A 250 -3.30 -19.96 -3.22
CA GLU A 250 -2.11 -19.23 -2.89
C GLU A 250 -2.26 -17.75 -3.24
N ILE A 251 -1.40 -16.95 -2.63
CA ILE A 251 -1.25 -15.52 -2.85
C ILE A 251 0.23 -15.20 -3.05
N ALA A 252 0.52 -14.34 -4.01
CA ALA A 252 1.88 -13.98 -4.40
C ALA A 252 2.18 -12.51 -4.07
N LEU A 253 3.47 -12.18 -3.97
CA LEU A 253 3.97 -10.82 -3.90
C LEU A 253 5.40 -10.75 -4.45
N GLN A 254 5.88 -9.52 -4.70
CA GLN A 254 7.30 -9.26 -4.89
C GLN A 254 7.83 -8.27 -3.85
N VAL A 255 9.08 -8.47 -3.47
CA VAL A 255 9.80 -7.60 -2.53
C VAL A 255 11.22 -7.35 -3.04
N GLU A 256 11.71 -6.12 -2.92
CA GLU A 256 13.08 -5.78 -3.29
C GLU A 256 14.12 -6.60 -2.49
N GLU A 257 15.17 -7.08 -3.16
CA GLU A 257 16.20 -7.93 -2.55
C GLU A 257 16.96 -7.23 -1.41
N ASP A 258 17.15 -5.92 -1.50
CA ASP A 258 17.81 -5.10 -0.47
C ASP A 258 16.91 -4.83 0.75
N ASN A 259 15.62 -5.09 0.62
CA ASN A 259 14.63 -4.88 1.68
C ASN A 259 14.54 -6.07 2.64
N LYS A 260 15.58 -6.23 3.48
CA LYS A 260 15.69 -7.36 4.41
C LYS A 260 14.57 -7.40 5.45
N SER A 261 14.16 -6.24 5.97
CA SER A 261 13.02 -6.11 6.90
C SER A 261 11.75 -6.72 6.32
N ALA A 262 11.37 -6.34 5.09
CA ALA A 262 10.18 -6.85 4.44
C ALA A 262 10.24 -8.35 4.14
N ILE A 263 11.41 -8.83 3.70
CA ILE A 263 11.61 -10.26 3.48
C ILE A 263 11.36 -11.04 4.78
N GLN A 264 11.89 -10.56 5.92
CA GLN A 264 11.67 -11.20 7.22
C GLN A 264 10.21 -11.07 7.68
N PHE A 265 9.56 -9.93 7.45
CA PHE A 265 8.14 -9.73 7.70
C PHE A 265 7.28 -10.79 7.00
N TYR A 266 7.47 -10.98 5.71
CA TYR A 266 6.70 -11.95 4.93
C TYR A 266 7.07 -13.40 5.29
N LYS A 267 8.35 -13.72 5.50
CA LYS A 267 8.78 -15.05 5.97
C LYS A 267 8.10 -15.46 7.27
N LYS A 268 8.05 -14.56 8.26
CA LYS A 268 7.37 -14.79 9.55
C LYS A 268 5.87 -15.08 9.39
N ARG A 269 5.27 -14.63 8.27
CA ARG A 269 3.85 -14.84 7.95
C ARG A 269 3.59 -16.06 7.05
N GLY A 270 4.62 -16.88 6.81
CA GLY A 270 4.53 -18.10 6.00
C GLY A 270 4.66 -17.89 4.50
N TYR A 271 5.19 -16.74 4.06
CA TYR A 271 5.56 -16.57 2.65
C TYR A 271 6.92 -17.22 2.38
N GLU A 272 6.98 -18.01 1.32
CA GLU A 272 8.15 -18.73 0.86
C GLU A 272 8.73 -18.06 -0.38
N TYR A 273 10.05 -18.09 -0.52
CA TYR A 273 10.74 -17.59 -1.71
C TYR A 273 10.50 -18.53 -2.89
N VAL A 274 10.23 -17.96 -4.07
CA VAL A 274 10.04 -18.72 -5.32
C VAL A 274 11.19 -18.47 -6.29
N PHE A 275 11.41 -17.22 -6.68
CA PHE A 275 12.47 -16.84 -7.63
C PHE A 275 12.86 -15.36 -7.48
N SER A 276 13.95 -14.98 -8.13
CA SER A 276 14.42 -13.60 -8.22
C SER A 276 14.29 -13.06 -9.65
N ASP A 277 13.79 -11.84 -9.78
CA ASP A 277 13.67 -11.11 -11.03
C ASP A 277 14.63 -9.91 -11.05
N PRO A 278 15.78 -10.02 -11.74
CA PRO A 278 16.75 -8.94 -11.88
C PRO A 278 16.38 -7.94 -12.99
N THR A 279 15.28 -8.15 -13.71
CA THR A 279 14.83 -7.27 -14.81
C THR A 279 13.95 -6.12 -14.33
N CYS A 280 13.54 -6.18 -13.06
CA CYS A 280 12.75 -5.15 -12.40
C CYS A 280 13.48 -3.80 -12.34
N LYS A 281 12.68 -2.74 -12.27
CA LYS A 281 13.16 -1.36 -12.22
C LYS A 281 12.39 -0.56 -11.16
N ARG A 282 13.01 0.50 -10.65
CA ARG A 282 12.40 1.49 -9.73
C ARG A 282 12.82 2.90 -10.11
N TYR A 283 12.03 3.88 -9.70
CA TYR A 283 12.40 5.29 -9.80
C TYR A 283 13.17 5.77 -8.55
N ASP A 284 14.29 6.46 -8.79
CA ASP A 284 15.06 7.18 -7.80
C ASP A 284 14.78 8.68 -7.93
N ALA A 285 14.24 9.28 -6.87
CA ALA A 285 13.91 10.71 -6.77
C ALA A 285 14.90 11.49 -5.88
N SER A 286 16.09 10.95 -5.60
CA SER A 286 17.13 11.64 -4.82
C SER A 286 17.78 12.79 -5.60
N GLY A 287 17.86 12.69 -6.93
CA GLY A 287 18.46 13.68 -7.81
C GLY A 287 17.47 14.67 -8.44
N PHE A 288 18.00 15.69 -9.14
CA PHE A 288 17.21 16.73 -9.80
C PHE A 288 16.22 16.20 -10.87
N PHE A 289 16.51 15.02 -11.43
CA PHE A 289 15.64 14.30 -12.36
C PHE A 289 15.30 12.92 -11.82
N LEU A 290 14.11 12.40 -12.16
CA LEU A 290 13.74 11.02 -11.86
C LEU A 290 14.62 10.07 -12.66
N LYS A 291 15.37 9.22 -11.97
CA LYS A 291 16.28 8.25 -12.59
C LYS A 291 15.72 6.85 -12.43
N GLU A 292 15.61 6.10 -13.53
CA GLU A 292 15.27 4.70 -13.47
C GLU A 292 16.51 3.87 -13.05
N SER A 293 16.36 3.04 -12.03
CA SER A 293 17.41 2.15 -11.52
C SER A 293 16.96 0.70 -11.62
N LYS A 294 17.85 -0.18 -12.09
CA LYS A 294 17.61 -1.63 -12.08
C LYS A 294 17.63 -2.14 -10.63
N VAL A 295 16.72 -3.05 -10.31
CA VAL A 295 16.61 -3.69 -9.00
C VAL A 295 16.26 -5.16 -9.15
N THR A 296 16.74 -5.98 -8.23
CA THR A 296 16.30 -7.37 -8.12
C THR A 296 15.11 -7.46 -7.16
N LYS A 297 14.05 -8.14 -7.58
CA LYS A 297 12.90 -8.44 -6.71
C LYS A 297 12.78 -9.94 -6.46
N PHE A 298 12.53 -10.33 -5.22
CA PHE A 298 12.16 -11.68 -4.85
C PHE A 298 10.65 -11.86 -4.95
N ALA A 299 10.22 -12.81 -5.76
CA ALA A 299 8.86 -13.30 -5.75
C ALA A 299 8.68 -14.26 -4.58
N MET A 300 7.63 -14.04 -3.79
CA MET A 300 7.27 -14.87 -2.66
C MET A 300 5.81 -15.30 -2.76
N THR A 301 5.51 -16.49 -2.27
CA THR A 301 4.15 -17.05 -2.28
C THR A 301 3.78 -17.61 -0.92
N LYS A 302 2.50 -17.54 -0.57
CA LYS A 302 1.93 -18.18 0.61
C LYS A 302 0.73 -19.02 0.20
N ARG A 303 0.65 -20.26 0.68
CA ARG A 303 -0.55 -21.09 0.52
C ARG A 303 -1.66 -20.54 1.41
N LEU A 304 -2.84 -20.38 0.82
CA LEU A 304 -4.05 -20.01 1.54
C LEU A 304 -4.67 -21.26 2.15
N PRO A 305 -5.28 -21.18 3.35
CA PRO A 305 -6.01 -22.31 3.90
C PRO A 305 -7.11 -22.71 2.91
N ASN A 306 -7.17 -24.00 2.58
CA ASN A 306 -8.28 -24.51 1.79
C ASN A 306 -9.56 -24.22 2.58
N GLN A 307 -10.48 -23.44 2.01
CA GLN A 307 -11.89 -23.58 2.36
C GLN A 307 -12.32 -24.95 1.83
N SER A 308 -11.89 -26.03 2.47
CA SER A 308 -12.56 -27.30 2.30
C SER A 308 -14.01 -27.02 2.66
N ARG A 309 -14.89 -27.06 1.66
CA ARG A 309 -16.33 -27.19 1.86
C ARG A 309 -16.56 -28.55 2.54
N THR A 310 -16.12 -28.70 3.78
CA THR A 310 -16.51 -29.80 4.65
C THR A 310 -17.98 -29.57 4.90
N GLY A 311 -18.82 -30.29 4.16
CA GLY A 311 -20.24 -30.31 4.40
C GLY A 311 -20.49 -30.71 5.85
N GLY A 312 -21.08 -29.81 6.62
CA GLY A 312 -21.90 -30.15 7.78
C GLY A 312 -21.32 -29.92 9.18
N GLU A 313 -20.01 -29.73 9.36
CA GLU A 313 -19.46 -29.47 10.70
C GLU A 313 -18.84 -28.07 10.75
N VAL A 314 -19.50 -27.18 11.49
CA VAL A 314 -18.98 -25.84 11.83
C VAL A 314 -17.78 -26.06 12.73
N ILE A 315 -16.60 -26.23 12.12
CA ILE A 315 -15.34 -26.14 12.84
C ILE A 315 -15.16 -24.65 13.11
N ASP A 316 -15.31 -24.25 14.37
CA ASP A 316 -15.06 -22.88 14.79
C ASP A 316 -13.70 -22.43 14.25
N PRO A 317 -13.62 -21.23 13.65
CA PRO A 317 -12.37 -20.73 13.13
C PRO A 317 -11.31 -20.80 14.23
N PRO A 318 -10.07 -21.24 13.93
CA PRO A 318 -9.01 -21.31 14.93
C PRO A 318 -8.92 -19.96 15.62
N SER A 319 -8.94 -20.00 16.95
CA SER A 319 -9.00 -18.80 17.76
C SER A 319 -7.86 -17.86 17.36
N PHE A 320 -8.03 -16.56 17.58
CA PHE A 320 -6.96 -15.58 17.36
C PHE A 320 -5.65 -16.01 18.07
N VAL A 321 -5.76 -16.70 19.21
CA VAL A 321 -4.64 -17.26 19.98
C VAL A 321 -3.93 -18.39 19.21
N ASP A 322 -4.66 -19.28 18.54
CA ASP A 322 -4.07 -20.39 17.75
C ASP A 322 -3.32 -19.86 16.53
N ARG A 323 -3.83 -18.80 15.89
CA ARG A 323 -3.13 -18.10 14.80
C ARG A 323 -1.83 -17.46 15.29
N LEU A 324 -1.83 -16.84 16.47
CA LEU A 324 -0.63 -16.29 17.07
C LEU A 324 0.36 -17.38 17.47
N ARG A 325 -0.10 -18.47 18.08
CA ARG A 325 0.78 -19.58 18.51
C ARG A 325 1.55 -20.19 17.35
N ASN A 326 0.90 -20.35 16.21
CA ASN A 326 1.51 -20.89 14.99
C ASN A 326 2.42 -19.86 14.27
N SER A 327 2.30 -18.57 14.58
CA SER A 327 3.14 -17.51 14.00
C SER A 327 4.50 -17.35 14.71
N PHE A 328 4.63 -17.78 15.97
CA PHE A 328 5.87 -17.58 16.76
C PHE A 328 6.79 -18.80 16.81
N PHE A 329 6.30 -19.99 16.46
CA PHE A 329 7.13 -21.19 16.36
C PHE A 329 7.60 -21.40 14.92
N VAL A 330 8.67 -20.71 14.54
CA VAL A 330 9.54 -21.20 13.46
C VAL A 330 10.13 -22.51 13.97
N GLN A 331 9.65 -23.64 13.45
CA GLN A 331 10.29 -24.93 13.66
C GLN A 331 11.75 -24.79 13.20
N LYS A 332 12.70 -24.83 14.15
CA LYS A 332 14.10 -25.06 13.82
C LYS A 332 14.16 -26.46 13.20
N THR A 333 14.26 -26.51 11.88
CA THR A 333 14.71 -27.71 11.18
C THR A 333 16.15 -27.96 11.58
N ASN A 334 16.37 -29.07 12.29
CA ASN A 334 17.71 -29.62 12.56
C ASN A 334 18.34 -30.14 11.27
#